data_AF-A0A3N4LR75-F1
#
_entry.id   AF-A0A3N4LR75-F1
#
_cell.length_a   1.000
_cell.length_b   1.000
_cell.length_c   1.000
_cell.angle_alpha   90.00
_cell.angle_beta   90.00
_cell.angle_gamma   90.00
#
_symmetry.space_group_name_H-M   'P 1'
#
loop_
_entity.id
_entity.type
_entity.pdbx_description
1 polymer ?
#
loop_
_entity_poly.entity_id
_entity_poly.type
_entity_poly.pdbx_seq_one_letter_code
_entity_poly.pdbx_strand_id
1 'polypeptide(L)'
;MSISTQSPDVIAQLASEKRTWPGWSTIESEPAVFNELLKNIGVRDAQVEEVYSLDEDSLNAIKPVYGLIFLFRWKSEVDPEETEVSCPEGVWFANQVTDNLCASLAMLNIVMNCPDVDVGEHLRSFREFSRDLSPPLRGLALANFEYLRQCHNAFARKAEMMDSDIGLLGASKRRKTTAEEEEEESFHFIAYVPIGNSLWELDGLKRQPVKLGECTSETWLSLATPKIQERILRYEQDEIRFTLLAIVKKPLTILQSQLSTNVKLVGLIERRLDSLDANWKCALSEDSANLGVDIDDTDVDQVMVADIESELDAARLVDRRAKLVQEHDTLRFKIREEQEKLETYTTYATRKQHDYSPFIRKMLGFLADNQSLQQYLE
;
A
#
# COMPACT_ATOMS: atom_id res chain seq x y z
N MET A 1 21.03 29.10 27.78
CA MET A 1 19.84 28.64 28.51
C MET A 1 19.43 27.29 27.95
N SER A 2 19.16 26.35 28.83
CA SER A 2 19.03 24.91 28.57
C SER A 2 17.96 24.59 27.53
N ILE A 3 18.26 23.64 26.63
CA ILE A 3 17.30 23.02 25.71
C ILE A 3 16.28 22.29 26.58
N SER A 4 15.14 22.92 26.86
CA SER A 4 13.98 22.21 27.41
C SER A 4 13.42 21.35 26.27
N THR A 5 13.81 20.08 26.27
CA THR A 5 13.01 19.00 25.73
C THR A 5 11.59 19.11 26.31
N GLN A 6 10.59 18.78 25.51
CA GLN A 6 9.17 18.86 25.88
C GLN A 6 8.90 18.14 27.22
N SER A 7 7.85 18.52 27.94
CA SER A 7 7.25 17.57 28.88
C SER A 7 6.65 16.42 28.05
N PRO A 8 6.96 15.15 28.34
CA PRO A 8 6.42 13.97 27.64
C PRO A 8 4.88 13.94 27.54
N ASP A 9 4.20 14.70 28.39
CA ASP A 9 2.75 14.65 28.63
C ASP A 9 1.90 15.12 27.43
N VAL A 10 2.33 16.13 26.66
CA VAL A 10 1.48 16.70 25.58
C VAL A 10 1.43 15.80 24.34
N ILE A 11 2.56 15.20 23.96
CA ILE A 11 2.61 14.22 22.85
C ILE A 11 1.83 12.96 23.24
N ALA A 12 2.01 12.48 24.47
CA ALA A 12 1.27 11.35 24.99
C ALA A 12 -0.25 11.61 25.00
N GLN A 13 -0.66 12.84 25.34
CA GLN A 13 -2.06 13.23 25.33
C GLN A 13 -2.67 13.20 23.92
N LEU A 14 -2.02 13.77 22.90
CA LEU A 14 -2.54 13.72 21.53
C LEU A 14 -2.62 12.30 20.97
N ALA A 15 -1.59 11.49 21.22
CA ALA A 15 -1.59 10.09 20.83
C ALA A 15 -2.69 9.29 21.57
N SER A 16 -3.02 9.67 22.80
CA SER A 16 -4.17 9.12 23.51
C SER A 16 -5.49 9.59 22.89
N GLU A 17 -5.65 10.89 22.62
CA GLU A 17 -6.85 11.48 22.01
C GLU A 17 -7.16 10.79 20.67
N LYS A 18 -6.18 10.64 19.78
CA LYS A 18 -6.34 9.94 18.49
C LYS A 18 -6.84 8.50 18.66
N ARG A 19 -6.28 7.74 19.61
CA ARG A 19 -6.66 6.33 19.85
C ARG A 19 -8.09 6.19 20.36
N THR A 20 -8.51 7.09 21.25
CA THR A 20 -9.83 7.04 21.88
C THR A 20 -10.92 7.75 21.07
N TRP A 21 -10.57 8.50 20.02
CA TRP A 21 -11.53 9.28 19.24
C TRP A 21 -12.47 8.37 18.43
N PRO A 22 -13.80 8.44 18.64
CA PRO A 22 -14.75 7.52 18.03
C PRO A 22 -14.98 7.77 16.53
N GLY A 23 -14.58 8.93 16.01
CA GLY A 23 -14.70 9.26 14.59
C GLY A 23 -13.65 8.59 13.70
N TRP A 24 -13.76 8.87 12.41
CA TRP A 24 -12.83 8.41 11.36
C TRP A 24 -12.28 9.63 10.62
N SER A 25 -10.96 9.73 10.54
CA SER A 25 -10.29 10.83 9.82
C SER A 25 -10.34 10.62 8.31
N THR A 26 -10.21 11.67 7.52
CA THR A 26 -9.93 11.49 6.10
C THR A 26 -8.53 10.91 5.90
N ILE A 27 -8.36 10.11 4.84
CA ILE A 27 -7.06 9.53 4.45
C ILE A 27 -6.66 10.13 3.11
N GLU A 28 -5.46 10.68 3.06
CA GLU A 28 -4.84 11.18 1.84
C GLU A 28 -4.50 10.01 0.90
N SER A 29 -4.77 10.16 -0.40
CA SER A 29 -4.50 9.14 -1.41
C SER A 29 -3.03 9.11 -1.82
N GLU A 30 -2.17 8.73 -0.88
CA GLU A 30 -0.71 8.73 -1.02
C GLU A 30 -0.13 7.34 -0.72
N PRO A 31 0.74 6.77 -1.58
CA PRO A 31 1.36 5.46 -1.32
C PRO A 31 2.03 5.37 0.04
N ALA A 32 2.72 6.42 0.49
CA ALA A 32 3.38 6.43 1.80
C ALA A 32 2.40 6.24 2.97
N VAL A 33 1.21 6.84 2.88
CA VAL A 33 0.17 6.72 3.91
C VAL A 33 -0.45 5.32 3.89
N PHE A 34 -0.78 4.81 2.71
CA PHE A 34 -1.34 3.46 2.56
C PHE A 34 -0.35 2.36 2.96
N ASN A 35 0.95 2.51 2.64
CA ASN A 35 2.00 1.58 3.05
C ASN A 35 2.14 1.50 4.56
N GLU A 36 2.19 2.66 5.24
CA GLU A 36 2.29 2.69 6.68
C GLU A 36 0.99 2.19 7.34
N LEU A 37 -0.18 2.42 6.71
CA LEU A 37 -1.45 1.83 7.16
C LEU A 37 -1.45 0.30 7.03
N LEU A 38 -1.08 -0.28 5.88
CA LEU A 38 -0.96 -1.73 5.66
C LEU A 38 -0.08 -2.38 6.72
N LYS A 39 1.07 -1.77 6.99
CA LYS A 39 2.00 -2.21 8.02
C LYS A 39 1.38 -2.15 9.42
N ASN A 40 0.69 -1.06 9.76
CA ASN A 40 0.09 -0.87 11.08
C ASN A 40 -1.06 -1.83 11.38
N ILE A 41 -1.85 -2.20 10.36
CA ILE A 41 -2.92 -3.20 10.50
C ILE A 41 -2.41 -4.65 10.46
N GLY A 42 -1.10 -4.83 10.25
CA GLY A 42 -0.43 -6.14 10.35
C GLY A 42 -0.29 -6.91 9.03
N VAL A 43 -0.60 -6.30 7.88
CA VAL A 43 -0.39 -6.91 6.57
C VAL A 43 1.12 -6.96 6.27
N ARG A 44 1.59 -8.11 5.79
CA ARG A 44 2.99 -8.35 5.40
C ARG A 44 3.11 -8.68 3.93
N ASP A 45 4.33 -8.53 3.41
CA ASP A 45 4.71 -8.84 2.02
C ASP A 45 3.88 -8.16 0.92
N ALA A 46 3.18 -7.07 1.27
CA ALA A 46 2.47 -6.19 0.35
C ALA A 46 2.99 -4.75 0.47
N GLN A 47 2.88 -4.01 -0.63
CA GLN A 47 3.26 -2.60 -0.75
C GLN A 47 2.25 -1.90 -1.64
N VAL A 48 2.02 -0.61 -1.42
CA VAL A 48 1.21 0.25 -2.28
C VAL A 48 2.12 1.09 -3.17
N GLU A 49 1.81 1.12 -4.45
CA GLU A 49 2.48 1.91 -5.48
C GLU A 49 1.48 2.81 -6.19
N GLU A 50 1.93 3.98 -6.64
CA GLU A 50 1.11 4.84 -7.50
C GLU A 50 1.25 4.39 -8.96
N VAL A 51 0.12 4.36 -9.67
CA VAL A 51 0.06 3.98 -11.08
C VAL A 51 -0.16 5.24 -11.92
N TYR A 52 0.92 5.75 -12.49
CA TYR A 52 0.90 6.97 -13.32
C TYR A 52 0.36 6.74 -14.73
N SER A 53 0.46 5.52 -15.25
CA SER A 53 0.02 5.16 -16.60
C SER A 53 -0.58 3.76 -16.63
N LEU A 54 -1.59 3.61 -17.48
CA LEU A 54 -2.34 2.37 -17.70
C LEU A 54 -1.85 1.58 -18.92
N ASP A 55 -0.71 1.96 -19.50
CA ASP A 55 -0.06 1.19 -20.56
C ASP A 55 0.53 -0.12 -20.04
N GLU A 56 0.74 -1.06 -20.95
CA GLU A 56 1.15 -2.42 -20.62
C GLU A 56 2.54 -2.48 -19.96
N ASP A 57 3.49 -1.63 -20.37
CA ASP A 57 4.84 -1.62 -19.83
C ASP A 57 4.85 -1.12 -18.37
N SER A 58 4.12 -0.04 -18.10
CA SER A 58 3.95 0.51 -16.74
C SER A 58 3.30 -0.49 -15.79
N LEU A 59 2.25 -1.17 -16.23
CA LEU A 59 1.56 -2.18 -15.42
C LEU A 59 2.39 -3.46 -15.24
N ASN A 60 3.19 -3.84 -16.23
CA ASN A 60 4.09 -4.98 -16.12
C ASN A 60 5.26 -4.71 -15.15
N ALA A 61 5.74 -3.47 -15.06
CA ALA A 61 6.84 -3.08 -14.18
C ALA A 61 6.53 -3.28 -12.68
N ILE A 62 5.25 -3.22 -12.30
CA ILE A 62 4.79 -3.32 -10.90
C ILE A 62 4.21 -4.70 -10.54
N LYS A 63 4.30 -5.68 -11.44
CA LYS A 63 3.83 -7.04 -11.16
C LYS A 63 4.69 -7.73 -10.06
N PRO A 64 4.10 -8.63 -9.25
CA PRO A 64 2.70 -9.04 -9.27
C PRO A 64 1.79 -8.07 -8.49
N VAL A 65 0.66 -7.71 -9.12
CA VAL A 65 -0.35 -6.80 -8.55
C VAL A 65 -1.47 -7.63 -7.94
N TYR A 66 -1.85 -7.31 -6.70
CA TYR A 66 -2.94 -7.94 -5.95
C TYR A 66 -4.30 -7.27 -6.20
N GLY A 67 -4.31 -5.95 -6.42
CA GLY A 67 -5.52 -5.18 -6.72
C GLY A 67 -5.21 -3.72 -6.95
N LEU A 68 -6.19 -2.99 -7.50
CA LEU A 68 -6.11 -1.55 -7.75
C LEU A 68 -7.10 -0.81 -6.87
N ILE A 69 -6.67 0.31 -6.29
CA ILE A 69 -7.52 1.26 -5.57
C ILE A 69 -7.67 2.49 -6.46
N PHE A 70 -8.89 2.84 -6.83
CA PHE A 70 -9.17 4.00 -7.64
C PHE A 70 -9.94 5.04 -6.83
N LEU A 71 -9.36 6.25 -6.73
CA LEU A 71 -9.97 7.43 -6.15
C LEU A 71 -10.50 8.33 -7.26
N PHE A 72 -11.74 8.77 -7.14
CA PHE A 72 -12.34 9.72 -8.07
C PHE A 72 -13.35 10.62 -7.36
N ARG A 73 -13.70 11.76 -7.98
CA ARG A 73 -14.77 12.63 -7.47
C ARG A 73 -16.11 11.93 -7.59
N TRP A 74 -16.78 11.69 -6.48
CA TRP A 74 -18.06 10.99 -6.47
C TRP A 74 -19.17 11.84 -7.11
N LYS A 75 -20.02 11.17 -7.88
CA LYS A 75 -21.28 11.72 -8.41
C LYS A 75 -22.39 10.75 -8.01
N SER A 76 -23.52 11.29 -7.55
CA SER A 76 -24.69 10.48 -7.20
C SER A 76 -25.22 9.77 -8.45
N GLU A 77 -24.87 8.49 -8.61
CA GLU A 77 -25.45 7.61 -9.62
C GLU A 77 -26.70 6.94 -9.02
N VAL A 78 -27.84 7.01 -9.73
CA VAL A 78 -29.06 6.28 -9.34
C VAL A 78 -28.89 4.83 -9.78
N ASP A 79 -28.76 3.91 -8.82
CA ASP A 79 -28.62 2.48 -9.10
C ASP A 79 -29.99 1.95 -9.64
N PRO A 80 -30.10 1.52 -10.91
CA PRO A 80 -31.42 1.38 -11.56
C PRO A 80 -32.29 0.19 -11.14
N GLU A 81 -31.86 -0.75 -10.29
CA GLU A 81 -32.65 -1.95 -9.97
C GLU A 81 -32.60 -2.36 -8.49
N GLU A 82 -33.77 -2.69 -7.92
CA GLU A 82 -33.92 -3.35 -6.62
C GLU A 82 -33.56 -4.84 -6.72
N THR A 83 -32.29 -5.14 -6.97
CA THR A 83 -31.80 -6.53 -6.96
C THR A 83 -31.49 -6.94 -5.52
N GLU A 84 -31.85 -8.18 -5.14
CA GLU A 84 -31.47 -8.74 -3.85
C GLU A 84 -29.95 -8.69 -3.65
N VAL A 85 -29.51 -8.24 -2.46
CA VAL A 85 -28.10 -8.18 -2.08
C VAL A 85 -27.57 -9.60 -1.95
N SER A 86 -26.84 -10.08 -2.95
CA SER A 86 -26.16 -11.38 -2.88
C SER A 86 -24.66 -11.18 -2.98
N CYS A 87 -23.94 -11.50 -1.90
CA CYS A 87 -22.48 -11.58 -1.91
C CYS A 87 -22.09 -13.01 -2.30
N PRO A 88 -21.41 -13.22 -3.45
CA PRO A 88 -21.03 -14.55 -3.89
C PRO A 88 -20.14 -15.27 -2.88
N GLU A 89 -20.29 -16.58 -2.78
CA GLU A 89 -19.42 -17.40 -1.93
C GLU A 89 -17.95 -17.24 -2.37
N GLY A 90 -17.06 -17.05 -1.39
CA GLY A 90 -15.63 -16.82 -1.65
C GLY A 90 -15.23 -15.35 -1.88
N VAL A 91 -16.18 -14.42 -2.01
CA VAL A 91 -15.90 -12.98 -2.10
C VAL A 91 -16.11 -12.31 -0.74
N TRP A 92 -15.05 -11.72 -0.19
CA TRP A 92 -15.15 -10.83 0.96
C TRP A 92 -15.44 -9.40 0.48
N PHE A 93 -16.62 -8.91 0.81
CA PHE A 93 -17.07 -7.56 0.47
C PHE A 93 -17.83 -6.97 1.65
N ALA A 94 -17.57 -5.71 1.97
CA ALA A 94 -18.26 -4.94 3.00
C ALA A 94 -18.74 -3.60 2.46
N ASN A 95 -19.90 -3.15 2.93
CA ASN A 95 -20.42 -1.83 2.62
C ASN A 95 -19.77 -0.75 3.49
N GLN A 96 -19.69 0.45 2.94
CA GLN A 96 -19.36 1.63 3.71
C GLN A 96 -20.59 2.04 4.53
N VAL A 97 -20.43 2.08 5.85
CA VAL A 97 -21.48 2.49 6.80
C VAL A 97 -21.14 3.78 7.54
N THR A 98 -19.88 4.21 7.46
CA THR A 98 -19.35 5.42 8.09
C THR A 98 -18.55 6.20 7.08
N ASP A 99 -18.69 7.53 7.11
CA ASP A 99 -17.90 8.44 6.28
C ASP A 99 -16.40 8.33 6.61
N ASN A 100 -15.56 8.72 5.65
CA ASN A 100 -14.09 8.68 5.73
C ASN A 100 -13.44 7.29 5.86
N LEU A 101 -14.22 6.21 6.04
CA LEU A 101 -13.69 4.83 6.07
C LEU A 101 -13.33 4.29 4.67
N CYS A 102 -13.77 4.95 3.60
CA CYS A 102 -13.65 4.52 2.20
C CYS A 102 -12.25 4.02 1.82
N ALA A 103 -11.19 4.75 2.19
CA ALA A 103 -9.80 4.38 1.89
C ALA A 103 -9.40 3.02 2.50
N SER A 104 -9.66 2.84 3.79
CA SER A 104 -9.35 1.56 4.47
C SER A 104 -10.25 0.44 4.00
N LEU A 105 -11.51 0.73 3.71
CA LEU A 105 -12.44 -0.26 3.18
C LEU A 105 -12.01 -0.76 1.79
N ALA A 106 -11.62 0.12 0.88
CA ALA A 106 -11.12 -0.26 -0.45
C ALA A 106 -9.86 -1.13 -0.35
N MET A 107 -8.92 -0.75 0.50
CA MET A 107 -7.72 -1.54 0.78
C MET A 107 -8.04 -2.93 1.35
N LEU A 108 -8.96 -3.02 2.33
CA LEU A 108 -9.39 -4.28 2.93
C LEU A 108 -10.17 -5.16 1.96
N ASN A 109 -11.01 -4.58 1.11
CA ASN A 109 -11.69 -5.27 0.01
C ASN A 109 -10.69 -5.94 -0.96
N ILE A 110 -9.43 -5.48 -1.04
CA ILE A 110 -8.37 -6.16 -1.79
C ILE A 110 -7.74 -7.24 -0.91
N VAL A 111 -7.07 -6.86 0.18
CA VAL A 111 -6.20 -7.80 0.93
C VAL A 111 -6.97 -8.96 1.56
N MET A 112 -8.24 -8.80 1.90
CA MET A 112 -9.09 -9.88 2.42
C MET A 112 -9.49 -10.91 1.36
N ASN A 113 -9.27 -10.62 0.08
CA ASN A 113 -9.55 -11.54 -1.03
C ASN A 113 -8.28 -12.17 -1.65
N CYS A 114 -7.09 -11.75 -1.20
CA CYS A 114 -5.83 -12.26 -1.72
C CYS A 114 -5.29 -13.41 -0.85
N PRO A 115 -5.23 -14.66 -1.34
CA PRO A 115 -4.72 -15.79 -0.56
C PRO A 115 -3.21 -15.72 -0.31
N ASP A 116 -2.46 -15.08 -1.21
CA ASP A 116 -0.99 -14.98 -1.14
C ASP A 116 -0.50 -13.86 -0.21
N VAL A 117 -1.42 -13.10 0.39
CA VAL A 117 -1.10 -11.98 1.29
C VAL A 117 -1.27 -12.42 2.74
N ASP A 118 -0.21 -12.31 3.56
CA ASP A 118 -0.34 -12.48 5.00
C ASP A 118 -0.99 -11.22 5.60
N VAL A 119 -2.29 -11.29 5.86
CA VAL A 119 -3.06 -10.19 6.47
C VAL A 119 -2.80 -10.02 7.98
N GLY A 120 -2.02 -10.91 8.61
CA GLY A 120 -1.78 -10.89 10.04
C GLY A 120 -2.95 -11.41 10.89
N GLU A 121 -2.70 -11.59 12.18
CA GLU A 121 -3.62 -12.27 13.11
C GLU A 121 -4.96 -11.54 13.30
N HIS A 122 -4.93 -10.22 13.49
CA HIS A 122 -6.12 -9.41 13.76
C HIS A 122 -7.09 -9.41 12.58
N LEU A 123 -6.58 -9.18 11.36
CA LEU A 123 -7.41 -9.18 10.15
C LEU A 123 -7.88 -10.59 9.78
N ARG A 124 -7.04 -11.62 9.99
CA ARG A 124 -7.46 -13.02 9.79
C ARG A 124 -8.62 -13.39 10.71
N SER A 125 -8.51 -13.05 12.00
CA SER A 125 -9.58 -13.27 12.99
C SER A 125 -10.85 -12.49 12.62
N PHE A 126 -10.70 -11.24 12.16
CA PHE A 126 -11.84 -10.43 11.71
C PHE A 126 -12.50 -11.01 10.44
N ARG A 127 -11.71 -11.52 9.49
CA ARG A 127 -12.20 -12.17 8.27
C ARG A 127 -13.00 -13.43 8.59
N GLU A 128 -12.52 -14.25 9.53
CA GLU A 128 -13.22 -15.45 9.99
C GLU A 128 -14.51 -15.10 10.73
N PHE A 129 -14.47 -14.14 11.67
CA PHE A 129 -15.63 -13.65 12.40
C PHE A 129 -16.72 -13.09 11.46
N SER A 130 -16.31 -12.35 10.44
CA SER A 130 -17.22 -11.64 9.53
C SER A 130 -17.68 -12.47 8.32
N ARG A 131 -17.18 -13.70 8.17
CA ARG A 131 -17.42 -14.55 6.99
C ARG A 131 -18.90 -14.73 6.69
N ASP A 132 -19.71 -15.02 7.72
CA ASP A 132 -21.11 -15.39 7.56
C ASP A 132 -22.07 -14.16 7.69
N LEU A 133 -21.50 -12.96 7.85
CA LEU A 133 -22.25 -11.70 7.88
C LEU A 133 -22.56 -11.20 6.47
N SER A 134 -23.71 -10.53 6.31
CA SER A 134 -24.03 -9.80 5.08
C SER A 134 -23.11 -8.58 4.89
N PRO A 135 -22.89 -8.09 3.65
CA PRO A 135 -22.00 -6.95 3.41
C PRO A 135 -22.29 -5.69 4.26
N PRO A 136 -23.56 -5.30 4.52
CA PRO A 136 -23.86 -4.22 5.45
C PRO A 136 -23.45 -4.52 6.89
N LEU A 137 -23.64 -5.75 7.36
CA LEU A 137 -23.24 -6.17 8.71
C LEU A 137 -21.72 -6.27 8.84
N ARG A 138 -21.01 -6.68 7.79
CA ARG A 138 -19.54 -6.61 7.75
C ARG A 138 -19.05 -5.16 7.83
N GLY A 139 -19.71 -4.24 7.11
CA GLY A 139 -19.46 -2.80 7.20
C GLY A 139 -19.64 -2.28 8.62
N LEU A 140 -20.74 -2.64 9.28
CA LEU A 140 -21.00 -2.29 10.69
C LEU A 140 -19.97 -2.87 11.65
N ALA A 141 -19.58 -4.14 11.47
CA ALA A 141 -18.51 -4.74 12.26
C ALA A 141 -17.18 -4.00 12.05
N LEU A 142 -16.89 -3.58 10.82
CA LEU A 142 -15.66 -2.87 10.47
C LEU A 142 -15.61 -1.48 11.10
N ALA A 143 -16.73 -0.73 11.06
CA ALA A 143 -16.85 0.58 11.68
C ALA A 143 -16.66 0.54 13.22
N ASN A 144 -16.94 -0.60 13.84
CA ASN A 144 -16.74 -0.83 15.28
C ASN A 144 -15.42 -1.56 15.59
N PHE A 145 -14.60 -1.86 14.58
CA PHE A 145 -13.35 -2.56 14.78
C PHE A 145 -12.27 -1.61 15.29
N GLU A 146 -12.16 -1.52 16.61
CA GLU A 146 -11.29 -0.56 17.28
C GLU A 146 -9.82 -0.63 16.83
N TYR A 147 -9.28 -1.83 16.60
CA TYR A 147 -7.92 -1.99 16.11
C TYR A 147 -7.71 -1.27 14.77
N LEU A 148 -8.60 -1.47 13.80
CA LEU A 148 -8.54 -0.76 12.53
C LEU A 148 -8.71 0.74 12.70
N ARG A 149 -9.67 1.18 13.52
CA ARG A 149 -9.90 2.61 13.79
C ARG A 149 -8.66 3.29 14.35
N GLN A 150 -7.95 2.64 15.28
CA GLN A 150 -6.72 3.18 15.85
C GLN A 150 -5.60 3.29 14.81
N CYS A 151 -5.42 2.28 13.94
CA CYS A 151 -4.42 2.32 12.86
C CYS A 151 -4.75 3.40 11.82
N HIS A 152 -6.03 3.49 11.43
CA HIS A 152 -6.53 4.49 10.49
C HIS A 152 -6.33 5.92 11.02
N ASN A 153 -6.76 6.18 12.26
CA ASN A 153 -6.68 7.50 12.88
C ASN A 153 -5.26 7.90 13.30
N ALA A 154 -4.24 7.06 13.09
CA ALA A 154 -2.85 7.44 13.35
C ALA A 154 -2.44 8.70 12.57
N PHE A 155 -3.00 8.87 11.37
CA PHE A 155 -2.79 10.01 10.48
C PHE A 155 -3.71 11.20 10.75
N ALA A 156 -4.72 11.05 11.61
CA ALA A 156 -5.69 12.10 11.93
C ALA A 156 -5.00 13.35 12.47
N ARG A 157 -5.39 14.53 11.98
CA ARG A 157 -4.95 15.81 12.55
C ARG A 157 -5.95 16.31 13.57
N LYS A 158 -5.47 17.04 14.59
CA LYS A 158 -6.35 17.60 15.63
C LYS A 158 -7.43 18.52 15.05
N ALA A 159 -7.08 19.32 14.03
CA ALA A 159 -8.05 20.17 13.34
C ALA A 159 -9.16 19.35 12.67
N GLU A 160 -8.81 18.30 11.91
CA GLU A 160 -9.78 17.42 11.25
C GLU A 160 -10.69 16.70 12.25
N MET A 161 -10.12 16.24 13.37
CA MET A 161 -10.91 15.63 14.46
C MET A 161 -11.92 16.64 15.05
N MET A 162 -11.47 17.87 15.30
CA MET A 162 -12.34 18.95 15.81
C MET A 162 -13.42 19.32 14.80
N ASP A 163 -13.08 19.47 13.52
CA ASP A 163 -14.02 19.83 12.47
C ASP A 163 -15.07 18.72 12.28
N SER A 164 -14.66 17.46 12.33
CA SER A 164 -15.56 16.31 12.30
C SER A 164 -16.50 16.28 13.52
N ASP A 165 -15.97 16.48 14.73
CA ASP A 165 -16.78 16.54 15.95
C ASP A 165 -17.77 17.73 15.92
N ILE A 166 -17.34 18.89 15.43
CA ILE A 166 -18.21 20.07 15.23
C ILE A 166 -19.28 19.76 14.18
N GLY A 167 -18.94 19.07 13.10
CA GLY A 167 -19.88 18.61 12.08
C GLY A 167 -20.97 17.71 12.66
N LEU A 168 -20.59 16.74 13.51
CA LEU A 168 -21.53 15.86 14.21
C LEU A 168 -22.45 16.63 15.17
N LEU A 169 -21.91 17.60 15.91
CA LEU A 169 -22.70 18.48 16.79
C LEU A 169 -23.60 19.44 15.99
N GLY A 170 -23.15 19.89 14.83
CA GLY A 170 -23.83 20.79 13.90
C GLY A 170 -24.94 20.12 13.09
N ALA A 171 -24.79 18.84 12.74
CA ALA A 171 -25.83 18.02 12.11
C ALA A 171 -27.10 17.91 12.96
N SER A 172 -26.96 18.04 14.29
CA SER A 172 -28.10 18.15 15.23
C SER A 172 -28.86 19.49 15.13
N LYS A 173 -28.23 20.56 14.60
CA LYS A 173 -28.84 21.90 14.41
C LYS A 173 -29.19 22.24 12.96
N ARG A 174 -28.59 21.59 11.96
CA ARG A 174 -28.72 21.91 10.52
C ARG A 174 -29.98 21.36 9.82
N ARG A 175 -30.98 20.81 10.53
CA ARG A 175 -32.27 20.40 9.91
C ARG A 175 -33.14 21.57 9.38
N LYS A 176 -32.69 22.82 9.45
CA LYS A 176 -33.38 23.99 8.89
C LYS A 176 -32.37 25.06 8.49
N THR A 177 -31.78 24.97 7.29
CA THR A 177 -31.49 26.11 6.39
C THR A 177 -30.75 25.63 5.15
N THR A 178 -31.41 25.81 3.99
CA THR A 178 -30.87 26.00 2.63
C THR A 178 -29.83 25.00 2.10
N ALA A 179 -30.31 24.09 1.25
CA ALA A 179 -29.57 23.03 0.57
C ALA A 179 -28.90 23.48 -0.76
N GLU A 180 -28.45 24.73 -0.88
CA GLU A 180 -28.02 25.29 -2.19
C GLU A 180 -26.62 25.94 -2.21
N GLU A 181 -25.84 25.91 -1.15
CA GLU A 181 -24.48 26.50 -1.16
C GLU A 181 -23.48 25.54 -0.50
N GLU A 182 -22.53 25.07 -1.31
CA GLU A 182 -21.49 24.05 -1.08
C GLU A 182 -21.95 22.60 -1.33
N GLU A 183 -21.99 22.18 -2.60
CA GLU A 183 -21.75 20.77 -2.94
C GLU A 183 -20.34 20.42 -2.44
N GLU A 184 -20.23 19.88 -1.22
CA GLU A 184 -18.97 19.36 -0.70
C GLU A 184 -18.40 18.35 -1.72
N GLU A 185 -17.25 18.69 -2.30
CA GLU A 185 -16.54 17.84 -3.25
C GLU A 185 -16.11 16.54 -2.57
N SER A 186 -16.97 15.53 -2.61
CA SER A 186 -16.71 14.23 -2.02
C SER A 186 -15.91 13.36 -2.99
N PHE A 187 -14.78 12.84 -2.54
CA PHE A 187 -14.00 11.84 -3.25
C PHE A 187 -14.30 10.45 -2.70
N HIS A 188 -14.31 9.45 -3.57
CA HIS A 188 -14.65 8.08 -3.21
C HIS A 188 -13.62 7.06 -3.71
N PHE A 189 -13.34 6.06 -2.87
CA PHE A 189 -12.42 4.97 -3.18
C PHE A 189 -13.21 3.71 -3.54
N ILE A 190 -12.78 3.07 -4.63
CA ILE A 190 -13.25 1.73 -5.02
C ILE A 190 -12.05 0.81 -5.25
N ALA A 191 -12.30 -0.49 -5.20
CA ALA A 191 -11.28 -1.50 -5.46
C ALA A 191 -11.61 -2.34 -6.70
N TYR A 192 -10.58 -2.66 -7.49
CA TYR A 192 -10.62 -3.69 -8.52
C TYR A 192 -9.71 -4.85 -8.09
N VAL A 193 -10.25 -6.06 -8.01
CA VAL A 193 -9.51 -7.22 -7.49
C VAL A 193 -9.86 -8.50 -8.26
N PRO A 194 -8.86 -9.28 -8.70
CA PRO A 194 -9.09 -10.63 -9.20
C PRO A 194 -9.39 -11.59 -8.04
N ILE A 195 -10.54 -12.27 -8.08
CA ILE A 195 -10.94 -13.27 -7.07
C ILE A 195 -11.33 -14.55 -7.81
N GLY A 196 -10.57 -15.62 -7.59
CA GLY A 196 -10.66 -16.82 -8.40
C GLY A 196 -10.37 -16.52 -9.87
N ASN A 197 -11.27 -16.92 -10.77
CA ASN A 197 -11.11 -16.71 -12.22
C ASN A 197 -11.89 -15.49 -12.72
N SER A 198 -12.08 -14.46 -11.89
CA SER A 198 -12.94 -13.34 -12.26
C SER A 198 -12.48 -12.02 -11.64
N LEU A 199 -12.66 -10.94 -12.39
CA LEU A 199 -12.39 -9.58 -11.95
C LEU A 199 -13.63 -9.01 -11.29
N TRP A 200 -13.45 -8.36 -10.14
CA TRP A 200 -14.52 -7.74 -9.37
C TRP A 200 -14.24 -6.26 -9.14
N GLU A 201 -15.29 -5.45 -9.25
CA GLU A 201 -15.35 -4.10 -8.72
C GLU A 201 -16.04 -4.13 -7.36
N LEU A 202 -15.32 -3.69 -6.34
CA LEU A 202 -15.75 -3.64 -4.95
C LEU A 202 -15.88 -2.18 -4.52
N ASP A 203 -17.09 -1.66 -4.62
CA ASP A 203 -17.46 -0.30 -4.24
C ASP A 203 -18.30 -0.35 -2.97
N GLY A 204 -17.80 0.25 -1.87
CA GLY A 204 -18.49 0.22 -0.58
C GLY A 204 -19.87 0.88 -0.57
N LEU A 205 -20.15 1.79 -1.50
CA LEU A 205 -21.44 2.47 -1.64
C LEU A 205 -22.43 1.67 -2.48
N LYS A 206 -21.98 0.68 -3.26
CA LYS A 206 -22.85 -0.21 -4.02
C LYS A 206 -23.45 -1.29 -3.14
N ARG A 207 -24.66 -1.74 -3.48
CA ARG A 207 -25.37 -2.78 -2.72
C ARG A 207 -24.63 -4.12 -2.67
N GLN A 208 -23.89 -4.47 -3.72
CA GLN A 208 -23.24 -5.78 -3.87
C GLN A 208 -21.96 -5.66 -4.72
N PRO A 209 -21.02 -6.62 -4.63
CA PRO A 209 -19.83 -6.63 -5.47
C PRO A 209 -20.22 -6.86 -6.93
N VAL A 210 -19.53 -6.19 -7.86
CA VAL A 210 -19.85 -6.27 -9.30
C VAL A 210 -18.82 -7.12 -10.04
N LYS A 211 -19.26 -8.24 -10.62
CA LYS A 211 -18.43 -9.08 -11.49
C LYS A 211 -18.23 -8.39 -12.83
N LEU A 212 -16.99 -8.09 -13.19
CA LEU A 212 -16.65 -7.40 -14.45
C LEU A 212 -16.35 -8.35 -15.61
N GLY A 213 -15.93 -9.58 -15.32
CA GLY A 213 -15.64 -10.60 -16.32
C GLY A 213 -14.73 -11.70 -15.80
N GLU A 214 -14.46 -12.71 -16.63
CA GLU A 214 -13.50 -13.77 -16.31
C GLU A 214 -12.07 -13.31 -16.60
N CYS A 215 -11.13 -13.69 -15.75
CA CYS A 215 -9.73 -13.31 -15.89
C CYS A 215 -8.77 -14.32 -15.25
N THR A 216 -7.49 -14.17 -15.55
CA THR A 216 -6.37 -14.87 -14.91
C THR A 216 -5.48 -13.88 -14.18
N SER A 217 -4.49 -14.37 -13.42
CA SER A 217 -3.45 -13.54 -12.79
C SER A 217 -2.68 -12.67 -13.79
N GLU A 218 -2.58 -13.09 -15.06
CA GLU A 218 -1.86 -12.36 -16.11
C GLU A 218 -2.75 -11.36 -16.85
N THR A 219 -4.03 -11.68 -17.05
CA THR A 219 -4.93 -10.93 -17.94
C THR A 219 -5.86 -9.94 -17.24
N TRP A 220 -6.00 -10.00 -15.92
CA TRP A 220 -6.99 -9.19 -15.20
C TRP A 220 -6.73 -7.68 -15.29
N LEU A 221 -5.47 -7.25 -15.35
CA LEU A 221 -5.11 -5.84 -15.51
C LEU A 221 -5.60 -5.30 -16.86
N SER A 222 -5.42 -6.07 -17.94
CA SER A 222 -5.91 -5.72 -19.28
C SER A 222 -7.44 -5.63 -19.34
N LEU A 223 -8.15 -6.34 -18.46
CA LEU A 223 -9.61 -6.24 -18.31
C LEU A 223 -10.04 -5.05 -17.44
N ALA A 224 -9.26 -4.70 -16.41
CA ALA A 224 -9.54 -3.59 -15.51
C ALA A 224 -9.27 -2.22 -16.15
N THR A 225 -8.18 -2.08 -16.90
CA THR A 225 -7.76 -0.85 -17.58
C THR A 225 -8.87 -0.16 -18.37
N PRO A 226 -9.58 -0.83 -19.32
CA PRO A 226 -10.63 -0.16 -20.07
C PRO A 226 -11.81 0.29 -19.19
N LYS A 227 -12.09 -0.39 -18.07
CA LYS A 227 -13.13 0.00 -17.11
C LYS A 227 -12.76 1.26 -16.34
N ILE A 228 -11.49 1.37 -15.93
CA ILE A 228 -10.95 2.57 -15.29
C ILE A 228 -10.95 3.74 -16.29
N GLN A 229 -10.49 3.51 -17.52
CA GLN A 229 -10.48 4.52 -18.58
C GLN A 229 -11.90 5.02 -18.91
N GLU A 230 -12.87 4.10 -19.06
CA GLU A 230 -14.28 4.45 -19.28
C GLU A 230 -14.79 5.35 -18.15
N ARG A 231 -14.43 5.05 -16.90
CA ARG A 231 -14.83 5.85 -15.73
C ARG A 231 -14.19 7.24 -15.73
N ILE A 232 -12.91 7.35 -16.07
CA ILE A 232 -12.22 8.64 -16.23
C ILE A 232 -12.90 9.48 -17.31
N LEU A 233 -13.27 8.88 -18.45
CA LEU A 233 -13.93 9.56 -19.57
C LEU A 233 -15.35 10.07 -19.27
N ARG A 234 -16.00 9.60 -18.20
CA ARG A 234 -17.33 10.10 -17.77
C ARG A 234 -17.24 11.46 -17.06
N TYR A 235 -16.06 11.88 -16.63
CA TYR A 235 -15.84 13.19 -16.05
C TYR A 235 -15.52 14.22 -17.14
N GLU A 236 -15.69 15.51 -16.81
CA GLU A 236 -15.38 16.59 -17.74
C GLU A 236 -13.89 16.52 -18.12
N GLN A 237 -13.54 16.92 -19.34
CA GLN A 237 -12.17 16.77 -19.87
C GLN A 237 -11.10 17.44 -18.98
N ASP A 238 -11.50 18.39 -18.14
CA ASP A 238 -10.63 19.13 -17.22
C ASP A 238 -10.57 18.53 -15.79
N GLU A 239 -11.39 17.52 -15.46
CA GLU A 239 -11.40 16.86 -14.15
C GLU A 239 -10.29 15.80 -14.07
N ILE A 240 -9.09 16.25 -13.72
CA ILE A 240 -7.89 15.42 -13.56
C ILE A 240 -7.70 14.87 -12.14
N ARG A 241 -8.62 15.15 -11.21
CA ARG A 241 -8.48 14.79 -9.79
C ARG A 241 -8.92 13.34 -9.56
N PHE A 242 -8.10 12.42 -10.02
CA PHE A 242 -8.19 11.01 -9.68
C PHE A 242 -6.81 10.48 -9.31
N THR A 243 -6.80 9.40 -8.53
CA THR A 243 -5.57 8.70 -8.18
C THR A 243 -5.80 7.21 -8.37
N LEU A 244 -4.79 6.54 -8.91
CA LEU A 244 -4.79 5.10 -9.04
C LEU A 244 -3.61 4.55 -8.26
N LEU A 245 -3.90 3.72 -7.26
CA LEU A 245 -2.92 3.01 -6.47
C LEU A 245 -3.01 1.52 -6.77
N ALA A 246 -1.89 0.81 -6.69
CA ALA A 246 -1.80 -0.64 -6.81
C ALA A 246 -1.28 -1.23 -5.52
N ILE A 247 -1.97 -2.23 -4.97
CA ILE A 247 -1.40 -3.10 -3.94
C ILE A 247 -0.63 -4.19 -4.67
N VAL A 248 0.68 -4.28 -4.44
CA VAL A 248 1.60 -5.20 -5.11
C VAL A 248 2.33 -6.07 -4.09
N LYS A 249 2.90 -7.18 -4.53
CA LYS A 249 3.86 -7.91 -3.70
C LYS A 249 5.06 -7.04 -3.45
N LYS A 250 5.50 -6.98 -2.18
CA LYS A 250 6.61 -6.11 -1.76
C LYS A 250 7.84 -6.33 -2.64
N PRO A 251 8.26 -5.33 -3.46
CA PRO A 251 9.37 -5.48 -4.41
C PRO A 251 10.66 -5.90 -3.73
N LEU A 252 10.93 -5.35 -2.54
CA LEU A 252 12.12 -5.70 -1.75
C LEU A 252 12.19 -7.20 -1.43
N THR A 253 11.07 -7.82 -1.03
CA THR A 253 11.02 -9.27 -0.73
C THR A 253 11.34 -10.09 -1.99
N ILE A 254 10.84 -9.68 -3.16
CA ILE A 254 11.12 -10.34 -4.44
C ILE A 254 12.60 -10.23 -4.79
N LEU A 255 13.16 -9.02 -4.73
CA LEU A 255 14.56 -8.75 -5.07
C LEU A 255 15.52 -9.48 -4.12
N GLN A 256 15.21 -9.52 -2.83
CA GLN A 256 16.00 -10.27 -1.83
C GLN A 256 15.97 -11.78 -2.10
N SER A 257 14.80 -12.33 -2.44
CA SER A 257 14.68 -13.73 -2.85
C SER A 257 15.49 -14.02 -4.12
N GLN A 258 15.44 -13.15 -5.12
CA GLN A 258 16.23 -13.28 -6.35
C GLN A 258 17.74 -13.20 -6.07
N LEU A 259 18.16 -12.28 -5.19
CA LEU A 259 19.55 -12.15 -4.78
C LEU A 259 20.05 -13.41 -4.05
N SER A 260 19.25 -13.96 -3.14
CA SER A 260 19.58 -15.20 -2.42
C SER A 260 19.77 -16.38 -3.39
N THR A 261 18.83 -16.57 -4.33
CA THR A 261 18.95 -17.59 -5.38
C THR A 261 20.20 -17.37 -6.23
N ASN A 262 20.46 -16.13 -6.66
CA ASN A 262 21.64 -15.79 -7.46
C ASN A 262 22.95 -16.13 -6.72
N VAL A 263 23.07 -15.78 -5.43
CA VAL A 263 24.24 -16.12 -4.59
C VAL A 263 24.42 -17.64 -4.48
N LYS A 264 23.35 -18.40 -4.27
CA LYS A 264 23.41 -19.87 -4.22
C LYS A 264 23.87 -20.47 -5.55
N LEU A 265 23.37 -19.97 -6.68
CA LEU A 265 23.77 -20.42 -8.02
C LEU A 265 25.24 -20.11 -8.31
N VAL A 266 25.73 -18.93 -7.92
CA VAL A 266 27.17 -18.61 -8.03
C VAL A 266 27.99 -19.59 -7.20
N GLY A 267 27.64 -19.81 -5.92
CA GLY A 267 28.35 -20.76 -5.07
C GLY A 267 28.30 -22.22 -5.55
N LEU A 268 27.25 -22.63 -6.27
CA LEU A 268 27.19 -23.94 -6.93
C LEU A 268 28.16 -24.02 -8.11
N ILE A 269 28.19 -22.99 -8.96
CA ILE A 269 29.11 -22.93 -10.10
C ILE A 269 30.57 -22.91 -9.64
N GLU A 270 30.89 -22.14 -8.59
CA GLU A 270 32.25 -22.07 -8.05
C GLU A 270 32.72 -23.42 -7.49
N ARG A 271 31.84 -24.13 -6.75
CA ARG A 271 32.13 -25.51 -6.30
C ARG A 271 32.34 -26.46 -7.46
N ARG A 272 31.57 -26.32 -8.53
CA ARG A 272 31.73 -27.16 -9.73
C ARG A 272 33.03 -26.84 -10.45
N LEU A 273 33.37 -25.57 -10.61
CA LEU A 273 34.63 -25.12 -11.20
C LEU A 273 35.84 -25.61 -10.41
N ASP A 274 35.81 -25.50 -9.08
CA ASP A 274 36.86 -26.03 -8.19
C ASP A 274 37.09 -27.55 -8.38
N SER A 275 36.08 -28.30 -8.82
CA SER A 275 36.20 -29.74 -9.14
C SER A 275 36.77 -30.04 -10.54
N LEU A 276 36.69 -29.09 -11.47
CA LEU A 276 37.05 -29.28 -12.89
C LEU A 276 38.42 -28.69 -13.24
N ASP A 277 38.75 -27.51 -12.71
CA ASP A 277 40.01 -26.81 -12.94
C ASP A 277 40.41 -26.10 -11.65
N ALA A 278 41.63 -26.28 -11.16
CA ALA A 278 42.09 -25.58 -9.94
C ALA A 278 42.52 -24.13 -10.21
N ASN A 279 42.75 -23.76 -11.48
CA ASN A 279 43.30 -22.47 -11.88
C ASN A 279 42.28 -21.50 -12.47
N TRP A 280 40.99 -21.86 -12.50
CA TRP A 280 39.94 -21.01 -13.07
C TRP A 280 39.88 -19.62 -12.41
N LYS A 281 40.28 -19.51 -11.14
CA LYS A 281 40.34 -18.27 -10.37
C LYS A 281 41.40 -17.29 -10.89
N CYS A 282 42.45 -17.76 -11.57
CA CYS A 282 43.47 -16.90 -12.18
C CYS A 282 42.92 -16.05 -13.33
N ALA A 283 41.75 -16.41 -13.89
CA ALA A 283 41.08 -15.65 -14.94
C ALA A 283 40.12 -14.56 -14.40
N LEU A 284 39.96 -14.42 -13.08
CA LEU A 284 39.03 -13.47 -12.46
C LEU A 284 39.70 -12.12 -12.15
N SER A 285 38.94 -11.02 -12.25
CA SER A 285 39.34 -9.71 -11.73
C SER A 285 39.13 -9.60 -10.21
N GLU A 286 39.97 -8.79 -9.54
CA GLU A 286 40.00 -8.65 -8.06
C GLU A 286 38.68 -8.16 -7.44
N ASP A 287 37.80 -7.51 -8.22
CA ASP A 287 36.52 -6.95 -7.73
C ASP A 287 35.43 -7.99 -7.43
N SER A 288 35.61 -9.27 -7.78
CA SER A 288 34.56 -10.30 -7.70
C SER A 288 34.45 -11.01 -6.33
N ALA A 289 35.19 -10.55 -5.31
CA ALA A 289 35.43 -11.32 -4.08
C ALA A 289 34.42 -11.13 -2.94
N ASN A 290 33.45 -10.21 -3.04
CA ASN A 290 32.60 -9.85 -1.90
C ASN A 290 31.09 -9.96 -2.20
N LEU A 291 30.63 -11.19 -2.41
CA LEU A 291 29.21 -11.58 -2.37
C LEU A 291 28.74 -11.57 -0.90
N GLY A 292 28.61 -10.39 -0.32
CA GLY A 292 28.16 -10.24 1.06
C GLY A 292 26.69 -10.59 1.26
N VAL A 293 26.40 -11.11 2.46
CA VAL A 293 25.12 -11.25 3.19
C VAL A 293 24.55 -12.68 3.31
N ASP A 294 24.10 -12.94 4.54
CA ASP A 294 23.51 -14.15 5.12
C ASP A 294 22.47 -14.83 4.22
N ILE A 295 22.72 -16.11 3.96
CA ILE A 295 21.90 -16.97 3.13
C ILE A 295 20.67 -17.38 3.95
N ASP A 296 19.52 -16.81 3.64
CA ASP A 296 18.24 -17.37 4.06
C ASP A 296 17.95 -18.68 3.31
N ASP A 297 17.16 -19.57 3.89
CA ASP A 297 16.92 -20.94 3.42
C ASP A 297 15.94 -20.99 2.23
N THR A 298 16.22 -20.20 1.17
CA THR A 298 15.42 -20.15 -0.06
C THR A 298 15.76 -21.31 -0.99
N ASP A 299 14.80 -22.16 -1.30
CA ASP A 299 15.01 -23.28 -2.20
C ASP A 299 15.39 -22.82 -3.61
N VAL A 300 16.46 -23.39 -4.15
CA VAL A 300 16.87 -23.22 -5.56
C VAL A 300 16.23 -24.34 -6.36
N ASP A 301 15.74 -24.03 -7.56
CA ASP A 301 15.17 -25.03 -8.48
C ASP A 301 16.18 -26.17 -8.73
N GLN A 302 15.77 -27.40 -8.40
CA GLN A 302 16.59 -28.60 -8.54
C GLN A 302 17.02 -28.85 -10.00
N VAL A 303 16.24 -28.39 -10.98
CA VAL A 303 16.60 -28.48 -12.40
C VAL A 303 17.82 -27.60 -12.69
N MET A 304 17.85 -26.37 -12.16
CA MET A 304 19.01 -25.49 -12.33
C MET A 304 20.26 -26.04 -11.63
N VAL A 305 20.09 -26.66 -10.47
CA VAL A 305 21.20 -27.33 -9.76
C VAL A 305 21.76 -28.48 -10.60
N ALA A 306 20.91 -29.37 -11.10
CA ALA A 306 21.31 -30.51 -11.92
C ALA A 306 22.00 -30.07 -13.24
N ASP A 307 21.52 -29.00 -13.87
CA ASP A 307 22.14 -28.42 -15.06
C ASP A 307 23.56 -27.92 -14.77
N ILE A 308 23.79 -27.28 -13.62
CA ILE A 308 25.13 -26.81 -13.22
C ILE A 308 26.05 -27.99 -12.89
N GLU A 309 25.56 -28.99 -12.16
CA GLU A 309 26.35 -30.15 -11.76
C GLU A 309 26.74 -31.05 -12.95
N SER A 310 25.88 -31.13 -13.96
CA SER A 310 26.12 -31.94 -15.16
C SER A 310 27.06 -31.29 -16.19
N GLU A 311 27.25 -29.96 -16.12
CA GLU A 311 28.15 -29.24 -17.02
C GLU A 311 29.62 -29.63 -16.75
N LEU A 312 30.37 -29.82 -17.84
CA LEU A 312 31.76 -30.30 -17.85
C LEU A 312 32.71 -29.25 -18.44
N ASP A 313 32.20 -28.28 -19.19
CA ASP A 313 32.99 -27.22 -19.80
C ASP A 313 33.23 -26.08 -18.81
N ALA A 314 34.46 -26.00 -18.28
CA ALA A 314 34.87 -24.96 -17.35
C ALA A 314 34.74 -23.54 -17.94
N ALA A 315 34.95 -23.36 -19.25
CA ALA A 315 34.83 -22.03 -19.87
C ALA A 315 33.38 -21.54 -19.90
N ARG A 316 32.41 -22.44 -20.13
CA ARG A 316 30.97 -22.11 -20.07
C ARG A 316 30.53 -21.76 -18.66
N LEU A 317 31.02 -22.48 -17.66
CA LEU A 317 30.73 -22.21 -16.26
C LEU A 317 31.31 -20.86 -15.82
N VAL A 318 32.51 -20.49 -16.28
CA VAL A 318 33.08 -19.15 -16.06
C VAL A 318 32.23 -18.05 -16.69
N ASP A 319 31.76 -18.21 -17.94
CA ASP A 319 30.85 -17.24 -18.59
C ASP A 319 29.51 -17.13 -17.85
N ARG A 320 28.92 -18.26 -17.43
CA ARG A 320 27.68 -18.27 -16.64
C ARG A 320 27.87 -17.59 -15.29
N ARG A 321 29.00 -17.83 -14.60
CA ARG A 321 29.35 -17.13 -13.37
C ARG A 321 29.45 -15.62 -13.60
N ALA A 322 30.14 -15.18 -14.65
CA ALA A 322 30.29 -13.76 -14.95
C ALA A 322 28.94 -13.06 -15.15
N LYS A 323 28.00 -13.71 -15.86
CA LYS A 323 26.62 -13.21 -16.02
C LYS A 323 25.87 -13.11 -14.70
N LEU A 324 25.97 -14.14 -13.85
CA LEU A 324 25.31 -14.13 -12.53
C LEU A 324 25.91 -13.09 -11.59
N VAL A 325 27.23 -12.83 -11.65
CA VAL A 325 27.87 -11.75 -10.88
C VAL A 325 27.40 -10.38 -11.37
N GLN A 326 27.27 -10.16 -12.67
CA GLN A 326 26.70 -8.91 -13.21
C GLN A 326 25.24 -8.71 -12.78
N GLU A 327 24.45 -9.79 -12.77
CA GLU A 327 23.09 -9.79 -12.25
C GLU A 327 23.06 -9.52 -10.74
N HIS A 328 23.98 -10.08 -9.96
CA HIS A 328 24.13 -9.83 -8.53
C HIS A 328 24.28 -8.34 -8.22
N ASP A 329 25.18 -7.66 -8.94
CA ASP A 329 25.42 -6.23 -8.76
C ASP A 329 24.18 -5.40 -9.14
N THR A 330 23.49 -5.82 -10.20
CA THR A 330 22.24 -5.20 -10.64
C THR A 330 21.14 -5.37 -9.59
N LEU A 331 20.99 -6.57 -9.01
CA LEU A 331 20.03 -6.84 -7.93
C LEU A 331 20.36 -6.04 -6.67
N ARG A 332 21.64 -5.95 -6.28
CA ARG A 332 22.07 -5.12 -5.13
C ARG A 332 21.84 -3.64 -5.36
N PHE A 333 21.97 -3.15 -6.60
CA PHE A 333 21.61 -1.79 -6.93
C PHE A 333 20.10 -1.56 -6.76
N LYS A 334 19.26 -2.42 -7.34
CA LYS A 334 17.79 -2.33 -7.21
C LYS A 334 17.31 -2.45 -5.77
N ILE A 335 17.93 -3.31 -4.96
CA ILE A 335 17.60 -3.44 -3.52
C ILE A 335 17.88 -2.14 -2.78
N ARG A 336 19.00 -1.47 -3.06
CA ARG A 336 19.33 -0.19 -2.44
C ARG A 336 18.34 0.90 -2.84
N GLU A 337 18.01 1.00 -4.12
CA GLU A 337 17.02 1.95 -4.63
C GLU A 337 15.65 1.74 -3.95
N GLU A 338 15.20 0.49 -3.83
CA GLU A 338 13.95 0.16 -3.16
C GLU A 338 13.99 0.45 -1.65
N GLN A 339 15.13 0.25 -0.98
CA GLN A 339 15.32 0.61 0.42
C GLN A 339 15.25 2.13 0.63
N GLU A 340 15.92 2.92 -0.21
CA GLU A 340 15.88 4.39 -0.17
C GLU A 340 14.46 4.92 -0.40
N LYS A 341 13.71 4.29 -1.31
CA LYS A 341 12.30 4.59 -1.54
C LYS A 341 11.45 4.32 -0.30
N LEU A 342 11.60 3.17 0.35
CA LEU A 342 10.89 2.83 1.58
C LEU A 342 11.23 3.76 2.75
N GLU A 343 12.49 4.20 2.86
CA GLU A 343 12.90 5.21 3.83
C GLU A 343 12.22 6.57 3.57
N THR A 344 12.08 6.94 2.30
CA THR A 344 11.36 8.15 1.88
C THR A 344 9.88 8.07 2.27
N TYR A 345 9.21 6.95 2.00
CA TYR A 345 7.83 6.71 2.42
C TYR A 345 7.66 6.73 3.93
N THR A 346 8.55 6.06 4.66
CA THR A 346 8.53 6.04 6.14
C THR A 346 8.70 7.46 6.71
N THR A 347 9.63 8.23 6.15
CA THR A 347 9.87 9.62 6.54
C THR A 347 8.65 10.50 6.27
N TYR A 348 8.03 10.34 5.09
CA TYR A 348 6.82 11.07 4.73
C TYR A 348 5.67 10.76 5.71
N ALA A 349 5.39 9.48 5.95
CA ALA A 349 4.35 9.04 6.88
C ALA A 349 4.60 9.56 8.31
N THR A 350 5.84 9.47 8.78
CA THR A 350 6.25 9.98 10.11
C THR A 350 6.01 11.49 10.22
N ARG A 351 6.38 12.27 9.20
CA ARG A 351 6.12 13.72 9.15
C ARG A 351 4.63 14.01 9.18
N LYS A 352 3.81 13.26 8.43
CA LYS A 352 2.35 13.46 8.39
C LYS A 352 1.67 13.13 9.73
N GLN A 353 2.17 12.16 10.47
CA GLN A 353 1.63 11.81 11.80
C GLN A 353 2.03 12.80 12.90
N HIS A 354 3.11 13.58 12.69
CA HIS A 354 3.67 14.49 13.68
C HIS A 354 2.81 15.75 13.87
N ASP A 355 2.54 16.13 15.12
CA ASP A 355 1.90 17.40 15.43
C ASP A 355 2.93 18.54 15.49
N TYR A 356 2.93 19.38 14.46
CA TYR A 356 3.79 20.56 14.39
C TYR A 356 3.24 21.77 15.18
N SER A 357 2.02 21.71 15.73
CA SER A 357 1.41 22.84 16.45
C SER A 357 2.29 23.38 17.59
N PRO A 358 2.93 22.54 18.45
CA PRO A 358 3.81 23.03 19.50
C PRO A 358 5.07 23.70 18.95
N PHE A 359 5.65 23.14 17.87
CA PHE A 359 6.81 23.72 17.21
C PHE A 359 6.49 25.10 16.65
N ILE A 360 5.39 25.23 15.90
CA ILE A 360 4.95 26.50 15.31
C ILE A 360 4.69 27.54 16.40
N ARG A 361 3.98 27.19 17.48
CA ARG A 361 3.73 28.10 18.61
C ARG A 361 5.03 28.61 19.24
N LYS A 362 6.01 27.72 19.45
CA LYS A 362 7.30 28.09 20.04
C LYS A 362 8.14 28.95 19.09
N MET A 363 8.13 28.63 17.79
CA MET A 363 8.79 29.41 16.75
C MET A 363 8.22 30.84 16.68
N LEU A 364 6.88 30.97 16.63
CA LEU A 364 6.22 32.28 16.65
C LEU A 364 6.50 33.05 17.94
N GLY A 365 6.50 32.38 19.09
CA GLY A 365 6.90 32.99 20.36
C GLY A 365 8.33 33.53 20.33
N PHE A 366 9.28 32.75 19.81
CA PHE A 366 10.67 33.17 19.66
C PHE A 366 10.83 34.37 18.71
N LEU A 367 10.11 34.40 17.59
CA LEU A 367 10.12 35.52 16.66
C LEU A 367 9.52 36.79 17.29
N ALA A 368 8.47 36.64 18.11
CA ALA A 368 7.86 37.73 18.86
C ALA A 368 8.82 38.30 19.91
N ASP A 369 9.46 37.43 20.70
CA ASP A 369 10.42 37.81 21.74
C ASP A 369 11.64 38.57 21.17
N ASN A 370 12.06 38.21 19.94
CA ASN A 370 13.16 38.87 19.24
C ASN A 370 12.74 40.08 18.38
N GLN A 371 11.48 40.54 18.48
CA GLN A 371 10.93 41.67 17.71
C GLN A 371 11.11 41.55 16.18
N SER A 372 11.32 40.34 15.67
CA SER A 372 11.53 40.06 14.25
C SER A 372 10.26 39.58 13.57
N LEU A 373 9.25 39.14 14.33
CA LEU A 373 7.98 38.67 13.79
C LEU A 373 7.29 39.71 12.88
N GLN A 374 7.30 40.99 13.27
CA GLN A 374 6.64 42.05 12.50
C GLN A 374 7.30 42.24 11.12
N GLN A 375 8.62 42.08 11.02
CA GLN A 375 9.36 42.22 9.76
C GLN A 375 9.04 41.12 8.74
N TYR A 376 8.47 40.00 9.18
CA TYR A 376 8.07 38.89 8.31
C TYR A 376 6.56 38.89 8.00
N LEU A 377 5.78 39.75 8.66
CA LEU A 377 4.33 39.90 8.42
C LEU A 377 4.02 41.07 7.46
N GLU A 378 4.94 42.03 7.36
CA GLU A 378 4.97 43.10 6.35
C GLU A 378 5.60 42.60 5.05
#